data_AF-B6JDQ5-F1
#
_entry.id   AF-B6JDQ5-F1
#
_cell.length_a   1.000
_cell.length_b   1.000
_cell.length_c   1.000
_cell.angle_alpha   90.00
_cell.angle_beta   90.00
_cell.angle_gamma   90.00
#
_symmetry.space_group_name_H-M   'P 1'
#
loop_
_entity.id
_entity.type
_entity.pdbx_description
1 polymer ?
#
loop_
_entity_poly.entity_id
_entity_poly.type
_entity_poly.pdbx_seq_one_letter_code
_entity_poly.pdbx_strand_id
1 'polypeptide(L)'
;MLSILAPLLVSLGAPILGSILRTNIGGTAGEASAQVIEALARAFGAQPTPESVKAAIEADANAAAKIQAVEHERSAEWLAYLTMATAQRNRMLEREDERGSVFSWGWRPAMSWMLLFLWSWNGVILPTVNATMSASIAPIPWEHLLGFAGLWLAIYGGGHTIKSVLGR
;
A
#
# COMPACT_ATOMS: atom_id res chain seq x y z
N MET A 1 15.45 -2.97 -9.77
CA MET A 1 16.41 -2.09 -10.49
C MET A 1 17.05 -1.09 -9.52
N LEU A 2 16.28 -0.34 -8.72
CA LEU A 2 16.81 0.53 -7.65
C LEU A 2 17.50 -0.20 -6.49
N SER A 3 17.14 -1.46 -6.28
CA SER A 3 17.68 -2.34 -5.23
C SER A 3 19.20 -2.59 -5.34
N ILE A 4 19.81 -2.29 -6.49
CA ILE A 4 21.25 -2.48 -6.72
C ILE A 4 22.06 -1.29 -6.18
N LEU A 5 21.51 -0.07 -6.22
CA LEU A 5 22.17 1.15 -5.76
C LEU A 5 22.09 1.32 -4.24
N ALA A 6 20.97 0.93 -3.62
CA ALA A 6 20.77 1.10 -2.18
C ALA A 6 21.90 0.52 -1.29
N PRO A 7 22.35 -0.74 -1.47
CA PRO A 7 23.47 -1.28 -0.68
C PRO A 7 24.80 -0.61 -1.01
N LEU A 8 25.03 -0.21 -2.26
CA LEU A 8 26.23 0.49 -2.70
C LEU A 8 26.35 1.86 -2.02
N LEU A 9 25.28 2.66 -2.02
CA LEU A 9 25.26 3.98 -1.37
C LEU A 9 25.53 3.88 0.14
N VAL A 10 24.93 2.88 0.81
CA VAL A 10 25.19 2.63 2.24
C VAL A 10 26.67 2.30 2.46
N SER A 11 27.25 1.43 1.62
CA SER A 11 28.67 1.06 1.73
C SER A 11 29.63 2.22 1.49
N LEU A 12 29.22 3.21 0.70
CA LEU A 12 30.00 4.42 0.37
C LEU A 12 29.76 5.58 1.35
N GLY A 13 28.98 5.35 2.42
CA GLY A 13 28.76 6.33 3.49
C GLY A 13 27.58 7.28 3.23
N ALA A 14 26.64 6.91 2.35
CA ALA A 14 25.37 7.60 2.16
C ALA A 14 24.17 6.75 2.64
N PRO A 15 24.02 6.56 3.96
CA PRO A 15 22.94 5.75 4.52
C PRO A 15 21.55 6.34 4.32
N ILE A 16 21.39 7.67 4.25
CA ILE A 16 20.08 8.31 4.06
C ILE A 16 19.60 8.07 2.64
N LEU A 17 20.44 8.32 1.64
CA LEU A 17 20.10 8.08 0.22
C LEU A 17 19.79 6.60 -0.03
N GLY A 18 20.59 5.69 0.55
CA GLY A 18 20.34 4.26 0.47
C GLY A 18 19.03 3.82 1.13
N SER A 19 18.64 4.48 2.24
CA SER A 19 17.36 4.21 2.92
C SER A 19 16.16 4.70 2.12
N ILE A 20 16.27 5.85 1.45
CA ILE A 20 15.22 6.37 0.55
C ILE A 20 14.96 5.37 -0.58
N LEU A 21 16.02 4.90 -1.25
CA LEU A 21 15.91 3.93 -2.35
C LEU A 21 15.35 2.56 -1.89
N ARG A 22 15.54 2.18 -0.63
CA ARG A 22 15.03 0.92 -0.06
C ARG A 22 13.57 1.00 0.35
N THR A 23 13.11 2.15 0.83
CA THR A 23 11.74 2.37 1.33
C THR A 23 10.71 2.43 0.19
N ASN A 24 11.12 2.10 -1.03
CA ASN A 24 10.33 2.19 -2.24
C ASN A 24 9.12 1.23 -2.24
N ILE A 25 8.02 1.72 -1.69
CA ILE A 25 6.68 1.13 -1.74
C ILE A 25 5.84 2.22 -2.43
N GLY A 26 5.29 1.93 -3.61
CA GLY A 26 4.79 2.91 -4.59
C GLY A 26 3.96 4.10 -4.04
N GLY A 27 4.00 5.23 -4.76
CA GLY A 27 3.41 6.51 -4.35
C GLY A 27 4.47 7.60 -4.23
N THR A 28 4.34 8.52 -3.27
CA THR A 28 5.29 9.63 -2.98
C THR A 28 6.74 9.16 -2.72
N ALA A 29 6.93 7.91 -2.26
CA ALA A 29 8.26 7.31 -2.11
C ALA A 29 8.98 7.04 -3.46
N GLY A 30 8.23 6.89 -4.55
CA GLY A 30 8.79 6.78 -5.90
C GLY A 30 9.38 8.08 -6.40
N GLU A 31 8.78 9.22 -6.04
CA GLU A 31 9.28 10.56 -6.38
C GLU A 31 10.58 10.88 -5.63
N ALA A 32 10.65 10.57 -4.34
CA ALA A 32 11.89 10.70 -3.56
C ALA A 32 13.03 9.85 -4.14
N SER A 33 12.72 8.62 -4.57
CA SER A 33 13.71 7.75 -5.22
C SER A 33 14.19 8.33 -6.57
N ALA A 34 13.30 8.92 -7.36
CA ALA A 34 13.66 9.57 -8.61
C ALA A 34 14.58 10.78 -8.38
N GLN A 35 14.30 11.60 -7.37
CA GLN A 35 15.15 12.75 -7.01
C GLN A 35 16.55 12.31 -6.56
N VAL A 36 16.68 11.19 -5.84
CA VAL A 36 18.00 10.64 -5.47
C VAL A 36 18.79 10.23 -6.73
N ILE A 37 18.16 9.53 -7.68
CA ILE A 37 18.82 9.14 -8.93
C ILE A 37 19.24 10.36 -9.73
N GLU A 38 18.38 11.38 -9.82
CA GLU A 38 18.68 12.60 -10.55
C GLU A 38 19.83 13.40 -9.90
N ALA A 39 19.84 13.52 -8.57
CA ALA A 39 20.91 14.19 -7.85
C ALA A 39 22.26 13.48 -8.05
N LEU A 40 22.28 12.15 -7.99
CA LEU A 40 23.48 11.35 -8.26
C LEU A 40 23.91 11.47 -9.73
N ALA A 41 22.98 11.38 -10.67
CA ALA A 41 23.28 11.54 -12.09
C ALA A 41 23.92 12.90 -12.40
N ARG A 42 23.43 13.98 -11.78
CA ARG A 42 24.03 15.31 -11.89
C ARG A 42 25.44 15.36 -11.29
N ALA A 43 25.66 14.78 -10.12
CA ALA A 43 26.97 14.74 -9.46
C ALA A 43 28.04 13.95 -10.24
N PHE A 44 27.61 12.91 -10.98
CA PHE A 44 28.48 12.05 -11.76
C PHE A 44 28.48 12.34 -13.27
N GLY A 45 27.69 13.31 -13.74
CA GLY A 45 27.56 13.63 -15.17
C GLY A 45 26.97 12.49 -16.01
N ALA A 46 26.16 11.63 -15.39
CA ALA A 46 25.59 10.43 -15.99
C ALA A 46 24.14 10.66 -16.44
N GLN A 47 23.56 9.70 -17.17
CA GLN A 47 22.12 9.71 -17.42
C GLN A 47 21.36 9.40 -16.11
N PRO A 48 20.16 9.97 -15.90
CA PRO A 48 19.35 9.73 -14.69
C PRO A 48 18.66 8.36 -14.71
N THR A 49 19.44 7.31 -14.97
CA THR A 49 19.02 5.91 -14.91
C THR A 49 19.84 5.18 -13.84
N PRO A 50 19.25 4.23 -13.10
CA PRO A 50 19.96 3.50 -12.06
C PRO A 50 21.24 2.81 -12.56
N GLU A 51 21.21 2.28 -13.78
CA GLU A 51 22.31 1.57 -14.39
C GLU A 51 23.44 2.51 -14.80
N SER A 52 23.12 3.67 -15.38
CA SER A 52 24.12 4.67 -15.78
C SER A 52 24.78 5.30 -14.56
N VAL A 53 24.00 5.58 -13.50
CA VAL A 53 24.52 6.10 -12.24
C VAL A 53 25.44 5.08 -11.58
N LYS A 54 25.06 3.79 -11.54
CA LYS A 54 25.92 2.72 -11.00
C LYS A 54 27.26 2.64 -11.74
N ALA A 55 27.23 2.61 -13.07
CA ALA A 55 28.44 2.53 -13.88
C ALA A 55 29.36 3.74 -13.64
N ALA A 56 28.79 4.93 -13.50
CA ALA A 56 29.56 6.15 -13.22
C ALA A 56 30.16 6.16 -11.81
N ILE A 57 29.45 5.63 -10.81
CA ILE A 57 29.97 5.45 -9.44
C ILE A 57 31.12 4.45 -9.42
N GLU A 58 30.99 3.32 -10.12
CA GLU A 58 32.04 2.28 -10.17
C GLU A 58 33.29 2.73 -10.93
N ALA A 59 33.14 3.65 -11.89
CA ALA A 59 34.25 4.19 -12.68
C ALA A 59 35.01 5.33 -11.98
N ASP A 60 34.49 5.89 -10.88
CA ASP A 60 35.06 7.07 -10.21
C ASP A 60 35.74 6.69 -8.88
N ALA A 61 37.07 6.86 -8.82
CA ALA A 61 37.86 6.60 -7.61
C ALA A 61 37.46 7.49 -6.41
N ASN A 62 36.83 8.65 -6.65
CA ASN A 62 36.36 9.58 -5.63
C ASN A 62 34.84 9.50 -5.39
N ALA A 63 34.19 8.42 -5.85
CA ALA A 63 32.74 8.29 -5.76
C ALA A 63 32.20 8.44 -4.33
N ALA A 64 32.90 7.89 -3.33
CA ALA A 64 32.49 7.98 -1.92
C ALA A 64 32.36 9.44 -1.46
N ALA A 65 33.35 10.28 -1.75
CA ALA A 65 33.35 11.69 -1.35
C ALA A 65 32.23 12.47 -2.04
N LYS A 66 31.98 12.21 -3.33
CA LYS A 66 30.89 12.85 -4.09
C LYS A 66 29.52 12.45 -3.58
N ILE A 67 29.32 11.16 -3.30
CA ILE A 67 28.06 10.63 -2.78
C ILE A 67 27.76 11.21 -1.39
N GLN A 68 28.78 11.28 -0.52
CA GLN A 68 28.65 11.92 0.79
C GLN A 68 28.32 13.41 0.67
N ALA A 69 28.94 14.13 -0.28
CA ALA A 69 28.61 15.53 -0.54
C ALA A 69 27.13 15.71 -0.96
N VAL A 70 26.62 14.84 -1.83
CA VAL A 70 25.19 14.85 -2.25
C VAL A 70 24.24 14.57 -1.09
N GLU A 71 24.61 13.64 -0.19
CA GLU A 71 23.81 13.38 1.02
C GLU A 71 23.84 14.58 1.99
N HIS A 72 25.00 15.23 2.15
CA HIS A 72 25.17 16.35 3.06
C HIS A 72 24.49 17.64 2.58
N GLU A 73 24.58 17.96 1.29
CA GLU A 73 24.06 19.20 0.69
C GLU A 73 22.56 19.39 0.95
N ARG A 74 21.80 18.29 0.93
CA ARG A 74 20.33 18.29 1.12
C ARG A 74 19.88 17.40 2.26
N SER A 75 20.74 17.20 3.26
CA SER A 75 20.52 16.30 4.40
C SER A 75 19.16 16.51 5.10
N ALA A 76 18.76 17.76 5.32
CA ALA A 76 17.47 18.09 5.93
C ALA A 76 16.26 17.65 5.08
N GLU A 77 16.35 17.82 3.76
CA GLU A 77 15.28 17.44 2.82
C GLU A 77 15.19 15.92 2.68
N TRP A 78 16.32 15.23 2.59
CA TRP A 78 16.37 13.76 2.56
C TRP A 78 15.76 13.15 3.83
N LEU A 79 16.04 13.74 4.98
CA LEU A 79 15.45 13.32 6.25
C LEU A 79 13.94 13.60 6.29
N ALA A 80 13.48 14.72 5.71
CA ALA A 80 12.07 15.03 5.57
C ALA A 80 11.34 13.97 4.72
N TYR A 81 11.93 13.50 3.62
CA TYR A 81 11.35 12.43 2.80
C TYR A 81 11.21 11.11 3.58
N LEU A 82 12.24 10.70 4.33
CA LEU A 82 12.18 9.48 5.14
C LEU A 82 11.17 9.58 6.28
N THR A 83 11.12 10.72 6.95
CA THR A 83 10.16 10.95 8.05
C THR A 83 8.73 11.00 7.52
N MET A 84 8.48 11.60 6.35
CA MET A 84 7.16 11.55 5.72
C MET A 84 6.73 10.14 5.34
N ALA A 85 7.62 9.34 4.72
CA ALA A 85 7.33 7.96 4.36
C ALA A 85 7.03 7.10 5.61
N THR A 86 7.83 7.28 6.67
CA THR A 86 7.64 6.57 7.95
C THR A 86 6.39 7.04 8.68
N ALA A 87 6.08 8.35 8.66
CA ALA A 87 4.89 8.90 9.28
C ALA A 87 3.61 8.44 8.58
N GLN A 88 3.61 8.29 7.25
CA GLN A 88 2.47 7.70 6.54
C GLN A 88 2.26 6.24 6.92
N ARG A 89 3.35 5.46 7.02
CA ARG A 89 3.29 4.08 7.49
C ARG A 89 2.78 3.99 8.93
N ASN A 90 3.32 4.81 9.83
CA ASN A 90 2.90 4.85 11.23
C ASN A 90 1.45 5.29 11.35
N ARG A 91 0.97 6.27 10.57
CA ARG A 91 -0.46 6.62 10.52
C ARG A 91 -1.35 5.48 10.02
N MET A 92 -0.87 4.64 9.11
CA MET A 92 -1.63 3.45 8.70
C MET A 92 -1.70 2.45 9.84
N LEU A 93 -0.59 2.19 10.54
CA LEU A 93 -0.52 1.28 11.67
C LEU A 93 -1.32 1.81 12.88
N GLU A 94 -1.22 3.09 13.20
CA GLU A 94 -2.03 3.78 14.21
C GLU A 94 -3.51 3.68 13.88
N ARG A 95 -3.92 3.79 12.61
CA ARG A 95 -5.32 3.52 12.20
C ARG A 95 -5.73 2.06 12.35
N GLU A 96 -4.78 1.12 12.33
CA GLU A 96 -5.04 -0.28 12.63
C GLU A 96 -5.13 -0.54 14.14
N ASP A 97 -4.33 0.15 14.95
CA ASP A 97 -4.32 0.05 16.42
C ASP A 97 -5.45 0.86 17.08
N GLU A 98 -5.88 1.96 16.47
CA GLU A 98 -7.06 2.76 16.84
C GLU A 98 -8.38 2.09 16.40
N ARG A 99 -8.34 0.86 15.89
CA ARG A 99 -9.55 0.03 15.77
C ARG A 99 -10.11 -0.14 17.18
N GLY A 100 -11.05 0.74 17.55
CA GLY A 100 -11.74 0.71 18.83
C GLY A 100 -12.43 -0.64 19.08
N SER A 101 -13.11 -0.77 20.22
CA SER A 101 -13.86 -1.97 20.65
C SER A 101 -14.36 -2.81 19.47
N VAL A 102 -14.24 -4.15 19.55
CA VAL A 102 -14.58 -5.13 18.48
C VAL A 102 -15.91 -4.79 17.77
N PHE A 103 -16.85 -4.16 18.47
CA PHE A 103 -18.11 -3.65 17.92
C PHE A 103 -17.95 -2.59 16.80
N SER A 104 -16.95 -1.72 16.87
CA SER A 104 -16.70 -0.61 15.92
C SER A 104 -16.24 -1.06 14.54
N TRP A 105 -15.47 -2.15 14.48
CA TRP A 105 -14.91 -2.68 13.23
C TRP A 105 -15.49 -4.05 12.84
N GLY A 106 -15.78 -4.91 13.82
CA GLY A 106 -16.18 -6.31 13.61
C GLY A 106 -17.52 -6.50 12.90
N TRP A 107 -18.40 -5.50 12.92
CA TRP A 107 -19.66 -5.56 12.18
C TRP A 107 -19.45 -5.70 10.67
N ARG A 108 -18.35 -5.15 10.11
CA ARG A 108 -18.06 -5.23 8.67
C ARG A 108 -17.77 -6.66 8.21
N PRO A 109 -16.79 -7.39 8.77
CA PRO A 109 -16.60 -8.79 8.43
C PRO A 109 -17.83 -9.63 8.83
N ALA A 110 -18.48 -9.35 9.97
CA ALA A 110 -19.67 -10.09 10.38
C ALA A 110 -20.80 -10.03 9.35
N MET A 111 -21.09 -8.85 8.78
CA MET A 111 -22.10 -8.69 7.73
C MET A 111 -21.73 -9.42 6.43
N SER A 112 -20.45 -9.39 6.04
CA SER A 112 -19.97 -10.14 4.87
C SER A 112 -20.08 -11.66 5.08
N TRP A 113 -19.73 -12.16 6.26
CA TRP A 113 -19.90 -13.58 6.60
C TRP A 113 -21.35 -14.00 6.67
N MET A 114 -22.22 -13.14 7.22
CA MET A 114 -23.66 -13.36 7.23
C MET A 114 -24.21 -13.43 5.80
N LEU A 115 -23.75 -12.57 4.90
CA LEU A 115 -24.16 -12.62 3.50
C LEU A 115 -23.75 -13.96 2.85
N LEU A 116 -22.49 -14.36 2.99
CA LEU A 116 -22.03 -15.66 2.49
C LEU A 116 -22.85 -16.81 3.07
N PHE A 117 -23.10 -16.79 4.37
CA PHE A 117 -23.94 -17.77 5.04
C PHE A 117 -25.35 -17.83 4.45
N LEU A 118 -26.04 -16.70 4.25
CA LEU A 118 -27.40 -16.67 3.70
C LEU A 118 -27.46 -17.20 2.27
N TRP A 119 -26.44 -16.90 1.46
CA TRP A 119 -26.32 -17.42 0.10
C TRP A 119 -26.07 -18.93 0.08
N SER A 120 -25.12 -19.42 0.90
CA SER A 120 -24.87 -20.85 1.04
C SER A 120 -26.07 -21.59 1.64
N TRP A 121 -26.76 -20.96 2.59
CA TRP A 121 -28.00 -21.47 3.18
C TRP A 121 -29.04 -21.71 2.10
N ASN A 122 -29.35 -20.69 1.30
CA ASN A 122 -30.42 -20.77 0.30
C ASN A 122 -30.05 -21.66 -0.90
N GLY A 123 -28.79 -21.59 -1.37
CA GLY A 123 -28.35 -22.27 -2.58
C GLY A 123 -27.91 -23.72 -2.38
N VAL A 124 -27.43 -24.10 -1.19
CA VAL A 124 -26.80 -25.42 -0.97
C VAL A 124 -27.40 -26.13 0.25
N ILE A 125 -27.39 -25.48 1.41
CA ILE A 125 -27.76 -26.15 2.67
C ILE A 125 -29.25 -26.50 2.68
N LEU A 126 -30.13 -25.53 2.40
CA LEU A 126 -31.58 -25.72 2.44
C LEU A 126 -32.07 -26.79 1.45
N PRO A 127 -31.66 -26.80 0.16
CA PRO A 127 -31.99 -27.90 -0.75
C PRO A 127 -31.49 -29.27 -0.25
N THR A 128 -30.28 -29.32 0.31
CA THR A 128 -29.70 -30.56 0.85
C THR A 128 -30.48 -31.06 2.07
N VAL A 129 -30.88 -30.16 2.98
CA VAL A 129 -31.69 -30.49 4.16
C VAL A 129 -33.08 -30.96 3.75
N ASN A 130 -33.75 -30.25 2.84
CA ASN A 130 -35.06 -30.68 2.33
C ASN A 130 -34.98 -32.05 1.65
N ALA A 131 -33.92 -32.31 0.87
CA ALA A 131 -33.72 -33.59 0.20
C ALA A 131 -33.39 -34.75 1.17
N THR A 132 -32.53 -34.52 2.16
CA THR A 132 -32.07 -35.57 3.09
C THR A 132 -33.03 -35.85 4.22
N MET A 133 -33.75 -34.83 4.70
CA MET A 133 -34.66 -34.92 5.84
C MET A 133 -36.13 -34.95 5.42
N SER A 134 -36.42 -34.93 4.11
CA SER A 134 -37.79 -34.77 3.57
C SER A 134 -38.52 -33.58 4.19
N ALA A 135 -37.77 -32.52 4.52
CA ALA A 135 -38.32 -31.29 5.07
C ALA A 135 -38.87 -30.41 3.94
N SER A 136 -39.82 -29.54 4.28
CA SER A 136 -40.42 -28.56 3.36
C SER A 136 -40.14 -27.14 3.83
N ILE A 137 -38.87 -26.83 4.11
CA ILE A 137 -38.45 -25.48 4.52
C ILE A 137 -38.52 -24.58 3.29
N ALA A 138 -39.27 -23.47 3.40
CA ALA A 138 -39.38 -22.48 2.34
C ALA A 138 -38.04 -21.73 2.16
N PRO A 139 -37.55 -21.57 0.91
CA PRO A 139 -36.35 -20.78 0.65
C PRO A 139 -36.62 -19.30 0.88
N ILE A 140 -35.55 -18.55 1.15
CA ILE A 140 -35.58 -17.10 1.14
C ILE A 140 -35.73 -16.66 -0.34
N PRO A 141 -36.67 -15.76 -0.67
CA PRO A 141 -36.80 -15.24 -2.02
C PRO A 141 -35.48 -14.60 -2.48
N TRP A 142 -35.05 -14.93 -3.71
CA TRP A 142 -33.76 -14.50 -4.24
C TRP A 142 -33.65 -12.98 -4.36
N GLU A 143 -34.76 -12.33 -4.66
CA GLU A 143 -34.90 -10.87 -4.68
C GLU A 143 -34.58 -10.22 -3.34
N HIS A 144 -34.89 -10.87 -2.21
CA HIS A 144 -34.56 -10.36 -0.88
C HIS A 144 -33.06 -10.49 -0.60
N LEU A 145 -32.44 -11.62 -1.01
CA LEU A 145 -31.00 -11.82 -0.88
C LEU A 145 -30.21 -10.84 -1.76
N LEU A 146 -30.66 -10.62 -3.00
CA LEU A 146 -30.07 -9.64 -3.92
C LEU A 146 -30.25 -8.21 -3.42
N GLY A 147 -31.43 -7.85 -2.92
CA GLY A 147 -31.69 -6.53 -2.34
C GLY A 147 -30.81 -6.26 -1.12
N PHE A 148 -30.67 -7.25 -0.24
CA PHE A 148 -29.80 -7.15 0.93
C PHE A 148 -28.31 -7.08 0.55
N ALA A 149 -27.86 -7.90 -0.40
CA ALA A 149 -26.49 -7.84 -0.94
C ALA A 149 -26.19 -6.48 -1.58
N GLY A 150 -27.13 -5.97 -2.38
CA GLY A 150 -27.02 -4.66 -3.02
C GLY A 150 -26.92 -3.53 -2.00
N LEU A 151 -27.76 -3.56 -0.95
CA LEU A 151 -27.70 -2.60 0.15
C LEU A 151 -26.34 -2.68 0.89
N TRP A 152 -25.87 -3.90 1.16
CA TRP A 152 -24.57 -4.12 1.79
C TRP A 152 -23.42 -3.55 0.95
N LEU A 153 -23.39 -3.85 -0.34
CA LEU A 153 -22.37 -3.34 -1.27
C LEU A 153 -22.47 -1.82 -1.45
N ALA A 154 -23.66 -1.23 -1.41
CA ALA A 154 -23.84 0.22 -1.48
C ALA A 154 -23.26 0.91 -0.23
N ILE A 155 -23.57 0.40 0.96
CA ILE A 155 -23.08 0.96 2.24
C ILE A 155 -21.57 0.76 2.39
N TYR A 156 -21.08 -0.46 2.13
CA TYR A 156 -19.70 -0.84 2.38
C TYR A 156 -18.76 -0.51 1.21
N GLY A 157 -19.17 -0.82 -0.02
CA GLY A 157 -18.39 -0.58 -1.23
C GLY A 157 -18.59 0.81 -1.85
N GLY A 158 -19.78 1.40 -1.73
CA GLY A 158 -20.15 2.65 -2.41
C GLY A 158 -19.84 3.95 -1.67
N GLY A 159 -19.55 3.90 -0.37
CA GLY A 159 -19.37 5.10 0.47
C GLY A 159 -18.22 6.03 0.04
N HIS A 160 -17.16 5.50 -0.56
CA HIS A 160 -16.04 6.30 -1.10
C HIS A 160 -16.34 6.87 -2.50
N THR A 161 -17.06 6.12 -3.33
CA THR A 161 -17.47 6.55 -4.67
C THR A 161 -18.45 7.72 -4.60
N ILE A 162 -19.46 7.64 -3.73
CA ILE A 162 -20.43 8.74 -3.53
C ILE A 162 -19.74 10.00 -2.98
N LYS A 163 -18.80 9.86 -2.04
CA LYS A 163 -18.01 11.00 -1.53
C LYS A 163 -17.15 11.67 -2.61
N SER A 164 -16.57 10.90 -3.54
CA SER A 164 -15.78 11.47 -4.65
C SER A 164 -16.63 12.22 -5.68
N VAL A 165 -17.93 11.91 -5.78
CA VAL A 165 -18.87 12.54 -6.73
C VAL A 165 -19.53 13.78 -6.12
N LEU A 166 -19.90 13.74 -4.83
CA LEU A 166 -20.54 14.86 -4.13
C LEU A 166 -19.53 15.85 -3.51
N GLY A 167 -18.25 15.48 -3.41
CA GLY A 167 -17.17 16.31 -2.85
C GLY A 167 -16.40 17.14 -3.88
N ARG A 168 -16.95 17.34 -5.08
CA ARG A 168 -16.53 18.40 -6.01
C ARG A 168 -17.47 19.59 -5.87
#